data_AF-A0A7V3R020-F1
#
_entry.id   AF-A0A7V3R020-F1
#
_cell.length_a   1.000
_cell.length_b   1.000
_cell.length_c   1.000
_cell.angle_alpha   90.00
_cell.angle_beta   90.00
_cell.angle_gamma   90.00
#
_symmetry.space_group_name_H-M   'P 1'
#
loop_
_entity.id
_entity.type
_entity.pdbx_description
1 polymer ?
#
loop_
_entity_poly.entity_id
_entity_poly.type
_entity_poly.pdbx_seq_one_letter_code
_entity_poly.pdbx_strand_id
1 'polypeptide(L)'
;MRRCLPILILALMAIPLLALPGDDPVAIVTTAHGPTLWLPAQTSQAAQAAAAGEVARYQEAWTGFFGSPPPLPDPLTVSGAGSLPEELFAALWQACAPGLRPEEREGAASALRAVVLDDPAPLLVPVARALSEGRLDGSLLSGPLPYLFFRSEVQTKGFLPKALPPGPGASRLRAALANQGVSWNQFWNRFTSWIVERGLRYHLLSTQTGTLPAVWLLDSDLAPGQFTAWRFQLSEVDEGVGLQVAGGAPSGIRLLSFYTDGAGRVIQSGVCDLKGPRLLFPRNGRTLWLVLLNDSDQSEGADLTMTLWKEVAPPFTVRRASLDGKSCDLFVEEQSGVAFYDLTGRSSGSEKFTSLGIAPFPSEGGGNHHYRLPIQGSQPNLTEIRLTCTTLAGGTYTATAPLSPSDSRLP
;
A
#
# COMPACT_ATOMS: atom_id res chain seq x y z
N MET A 1 -38.04 21.37 64.93
CA MET A 1 -36.61 21.55 65.29
C MET A 1 -35.84 20.30 64.89
N ARG A 2 -34.75 20.47 64.09
CA ARG A 2 -33.47 19.71 64.05
C ARG A 2 -33.47 18.33 64.75
N ARG A 3 -33.01 17.20 64.19
CA ARG A 3 -31.89 16.96 63.26
C ARG A 3 -31.76 15.45 62.93
N CYS A 4 -31.05 15.15 61.84
CA CYS A 4 -30.22 13.98 61.54
C CYS A 4 -30.84 12.67 60.97
N LEU A 5 -30.59 12.49 59.67
CA LEU A 5 -30.40 11.22 58.93
C LEU A 5 -29.29 10.36 59.57
N PRO A 6 -29.31 9.02 59.39
CA PRO A 6 -28.09 8.26 59.19
C PRO A 6 -28.06 7.56 57.82
N ILE A 7 -26.88 7.68 57.23
CA ILE A 7 -26.36 7.03 56.03
C ILE A 7 -26.38 5.50 56.24
N LEU A 8 -27.04 4.76 55.35
CA LEU A 8 -26.90 3.30 55.28
C LEU A 8 -25.78 2.97 54.29
N ILE A 9 -24.65 2.51 54.82
CA ILE A 9 -23.51 1.97 54.08
C ILE A 9 -23.93 0.60 53.53
N LEU A 10 -23.97 0.47 52.20
CA LEU A 10 -24.09 -0.81 51.51
C LEU A 10 -22.72 -1.50 51.56
N ALA A 11 -22.55 -2.35 52.57
CA ALA A 11 -21.40 -3.25 52.65
C ALA A 11 -21.59 -4.40 51.66
N LEU A 12 -20.66 -4.53 50.71
CA LEU A 12 -20.44 -5.74 49.92
C LEU A 12 -20.25 -6.91 50.88
N MET A 13 -21.20 -7.84 50.90
CA MET A 13 -20.97 -9.16 51.48
C MET A 13 -20.22 -10.01 50.46
N ALA A 14 -18.92 -10.18 50.69
CA ALA A 14 -18.16 -11.29 50.16
C ALA A 14 -18.72 -12.58 50.79
N ILE A 15 -19.33 -13.43 49.97
CA ILE A 15 -19.64 -14.81 50.35
C ILE A 15 -18.36 -15.62 50.12
N PRO A 16 -17.75 -16.24 51.14
CA PRO A 16 -16.65 -17.16 50.92
C PRO A 16 -17.25 -18.46 50.39
N LEU A 17 -16.99 -18.76 49.11
CA LEU A 17 -17.24 -20.08 48.54
C LEU A 17 -16.38 -21.10 49.30
N LEU A 18 -17.05 -22.12 49.84
CA LEU A 18 -16.45 -23.31 50.44
C LEU A 18 -15.48 -23.98 49.45
N ALA A 19 -14.23 -24.14 49.87
CA ALA A 19 -13.18 -24.80 49.12
C ALA A 19 -13.44 -26.32 49.06
N LEU A 20 -13.57 -26.85 47.83
CA LEU A 20 -13.40 -28.27 47.56
C LEU A 20 -11.88 -28.57 47.47
N PRO A 21 -11.42 -29.74 47.96
CA PRO A 21 -10.00 -30.09 47.91
C PRO A 21 -9.63 -30.51 46.49
N GLY A 22 -8.95 -29.61 45.77
CA GLY A 22 -8.51 -29.82 44.38
C GLY A 22 -8.53 -28.55 43.52
N ASP A 23 -9.21 -27.49 43.97
CA ASP A 23 -9.31 -26.22 43.24
C ASP A 23 -8.24 -25.25 43.75
N ASP A 24 -7.14 -25.13 43.01
CA ASP A 24 -6.27 -23.97 43.15
C ASP A 24 -7.12 -22.71 43.00
N PRO A 25 -6.96 -21.68 43.86
CA PRO A 25 -7.75 -20.47 43.75
C PRO A 25 -7.57 -19.85 42.34
N VAL A 26 -8.66 -19.37 41.75
CA VAL A 26 -8.67 -18.77 40.41
C VAL A 26 -9.08 -17.31 40.54
N ALA A 27 -8.36 -16.41 39.86
CA ALA A 27 -8.77 -15.02 39.71
C ALA A 27 -9.76 -14.91 38.54
N ILE A 28 -10.98 -14.45 38.82
CA ILE A 28 -12.05 -14.33 37.83
C ILE A 28 -12.09 -12.89 37.30
N VAL A 29 -11.95 -12.72 35.99
CA VAL A 29 -12.05 -11.42 35.32
C VAL A 29 -13.18 -11.45 34.29
N THR A 30 -14.21 -10.64 34.50
CA THR A 30 -15.30 -10.46 33.53
C THR A 30 -14.90 -9.44 32.47
N THR A 31 -14.98 -9.80 31.19
CA THR A 31 -14.74 -8.87 30.08
C THR A 31 -16.08 -8.28 29.60
N ALA A 32 -16.07 -7.03 29.11
CA ALA A 32 -17.31 -6.34 28.74
C ALA A 32 -18.02 -6.97 27.52
N HIS A 33 -17.26 -7.56 26.59
CA HIS A 33 -17.74 -8.07 25.30
C HIS A 33 -17.07 -9.40 24.91
N GLY A 34 -16.74 -10.25 25.88
CA GLY A 34 -16.02 -11.49 25.65
C GLY A 34 -16.25 -12.52 26.76
N PRO A 35 -15.40 -13.57 26.83
CA PRO A 35 -15.55 -14.60 27.84
C PRO A 35 -15.17 -14.09 29.23
N THR A 36 -15.66 -14.79 30.25
CA THR A 36 -15.13 -14.71 31.61
C THR A 36 -13.77 -15.40 31.63
N LEU A 37 -12.73 -14.69 32.08
CA LEU A 37 -11.38 -15.23 32.17
C LEU A 37 -11.16 -15.90 33.53
N TRP A 38 -10.64 -17.12 33.48
CA TRP A 38 -10.18 -17.86 34.65
C TRP A 38 -8.66 -17.84 34.65
N LEU A 39 -8.09 -16.95 35.46
CA LEU A 39 -6.66 -16.69 35.55
C LEU A 39 -6.05 -17.38 36.79
N PRO A 40 -4.75 -17.72 36.78
CA PRO A 40 -4.06 -18.24 37.97
C PRO A 40 -4.24 -17.31 39.18
N ALA A 41 -4.49 -17.83 40.39
CA ALA A 41 -4.65 -17.01 41.61
C ALA A 41 -3.55 -15.97 41.83
N GLN A 42 -2.31 -16.34 41.50
CA GLN A 42 -1.12 -15.52 41.66
C GLN A 42 -1.06 -14.33 40.67
N THR A 43 -2.04 -14.19 39.77
CA THR A 43 -2.07 -13.08 38.81
C THR A 43 -2.32 -11.75 39.53
N SER A 44 -1.42 -10.78 39.36
CA SER A 44 -1.55 -9.47 40.02
C SER A 44 -2.79 -8.70 39.56
N GLN A 45 -3.34 -7.84 40.42
CA GLN A 45 -4.51 -7.02 40.09
C GLN A 45 -4.30 -6.14 38.85
N ALA A 46 -3.09 -5.61 38.66
CA ALA A 46 -2.73 -4.84 37.47
C ALA A 46 -2.76 -5.71 36.20
N ALA A 47 -2.26 -6.94 36.27
CA ALA A 47 -2.28 -7.88 35.16
C ALA A 47 -3.71 -8.37 34.84
N GLN A 48 -4.54 -8.58 35.86
CA GLN A 48 -5.98 -8.85 35.71
C GLN A 48 -6.70 -7.72 34.97
N ALA A 49 -6.41 -6.46 35.32
CA ALA A 49 -6.97 -5.29 34.64
C ALA A 49 -6.52 -5.20 33.17
N ALA A 50 -5.26 -5.54 32.88
CA ALA A 50 -4.72 -5.54 31.52
C ALA A 50 -5.29 -6.68 30.65
N ALA A 51 -5.61 -7.84 31.24
CA ALA A 51 -6.10 -9.01 30.51
C ALA A 51 -7.36 -8.73 29.68
N ALA A 52 -8.30 -7.93 30.20
CA ALA A 52 -9.49 -7.54 29.46
C ALA A 52 -9.16 -6.70 28.20
N GLY A 53 -8.14 -5.85 28.27
CA GLY A 53 -7.64 -5.07 27.13
C GLY A 53 -6.99 -5.95 26.06
N GLU A 54 -6.22 -6.96 26.48
CA GLU A 54 -5.59 -7.93 25.56
C GLU A 54 -6.63 -8.80 24.84
N VAL A 55 -7.70 -9.24 25.54
CA VAL A 55 -8.83 -9.93 24.91
C VAL A 55 -9.49 -9.05 23.85
N ALA A 56 -9.75 -7.78 24.18
CA ALA A 56 -10.36 -6.84 23.24
C ALA A 56 -9.47 -6.63 22.00
N ARG A 57 -8.15 -6.47 22.19
CA ARG A 57 -7.18 -6.34 21.09
C ARG A 57 -7.16 -7.60 20.21
N TYR A 58 -7.21 -8.79 20.82
CA TYR A 58 -7.29 -10.05 20.09
C TYR A 58 -8.58 -10.16 19.28
N GLN A 59 -9.74 -9.87 19.88
CA GLN A 59 -11.04 -9.90 19.20
C GLN A 59 -11.09 -8.91 18.04
N GLU A 60 -10.53 -7.71 18.21
CA GLU A 60 -10.42 -6.70 17.16
C GLU A 60 -9.54 -7.20 16.01
N ALA A 61 -8.34 -7.72 16.32
CA ALA A 61 -7.43 -8.25 15.32
C ALA A 61 -8.03 -9.43 14.55
N TRP A 62 -8.66 -10.37 15.27
CA TRP A 62 -9.36 -11.51 14.70
C TRP A 62 -10.50 -11.05 13.77
N THR A 63 -11.38 -10.17 14.25
CA THR A 63 -12.49 -9.66 13.44
C THR A 63 -11.99 -8.91 12.21
N GLY A 64 -10.88 -8.18 12.33
CA GLY A 64 -10.23 -7.52 11.20
C GLY A 64 -9.74 -8.48 10.13
N PHE A 65 -9.25 -9.66 10.49
CA PHE A 65 -8.75 -10.66 9.55
C PHE A 65 -9.83 -11.59 8.99
N PHE A 66 -10.81 -11.96 9.82
CA PHE A 66 -11.78 -13.02 9.48
C PHE A 66 -13.22 -12.52 9.33
N GLY A 67 -13.47 -11.23 9.56
CA GLY A 67 -14.75 -10.57 9.30
C GLY A 67 -15.87 -10.90 10.30
N SER A 68 -15.59 -11.74 11.30
CA SER A 68 -16.52 -12.10 12.36
C SER A 68 -15.77 -12.23 13.70
N PRO A 69 -16.44 -12.03 14.85
CA PRO A 69 -15.84 -12.24 16.15
C PRO A 69 -15.34 -13.68 16.34
N PRO A 70 -14.26 -13.89 17.11
CA PRO A 70 -13.78 -15.25 17.40
C PRO A 70 -14.80 -16.05 18.21
N PRO A 71 -14.99 -17.35 17.92
CA PRO A 71 -15.79 -18.23 18.76
C PRO A 71 -15.02 -18.57 20.04
N LEU A 72 -15.30 -17.83 21.12
CA LEU A 72 -14.64 -18.02 22.40
C LEU A 72 -15.56 -18.78 23.38
N PRO A 73 -15.04 -19.80 24.10
CA PRO A 73 -15.77 -20.44 25.18
C PRO A 73 -15.87 -19.51 26.38
N ASP A 74 -16.96 -19.65 27.14
CA ASP A 74 -17.15 -18.97 28.43
C ASP A 74 -17.36 -20.04 29.52
N PRO A 75 -16.45 -20.17 30.51
CA PRO A 75 -15.24 -19.38 30.72
C PRO A 75 -14.06 -19.77 29.80
N LEU A 76 -13.10 -18.84 29.64
CA LEU A 76 -11.79 -19.10 29.04
C LEU A 76 -10.74 -19.29 30.14
N THR A 77 -10.19 -20.50 30.22
CA THR A 77 -9.13 -20.84 31.18
C THR A 77 -7.75 -20.49 30.63
N VAL A 78 -6.94 -19.79 31.43
CA VAL A 78 -5.56 -19.40 31.10
C VAL A 78 -4.60 -20.14 32.01
N SER A 79 -3.54 -20.72 31.44
CA SER A 79 -2.48 -21.36 32.23
C SER A 79 -1.68 -20.34 33.04
N GLY A 80 -0.87 -20.82 34.01
CA GLY A 80 0.04 -19.98 34.81
C GLY A 80 1.51 -20.37 34.71
N ALA A 81 1.88 -21.03 33.61
CA ALA A 81 3.22 -21.51 33.30
C ALA A 81 4.17 -20.44 32.71
N GLY A 82 3.68 -19.23 32.41
CA GLY A 82 4.44 -18.22 31.69
C GLY A 82 4.02 -16.77 31.98
N SER A 83 4.33 -15.87 31.04
CA SER A 83 3.87 -14.48 31.14
C SER A 83 2.42 -14.38 30.72
N LEU A 84 1.59 -13.67 31.48
CA LEU A 84 0.15 -13.57 31.22
C LEU A 84 -0.22 -13.20 29.77
N PRO A 85 0.42 -12.24 29.07
CA PRO A 85 0.07 -11.91 27.69
C PRO A 85 0.25 -13.10 26.73
N GLU A 86 1.33 -13.86 26.89
CA GLU A 86 1.63 -15.04 26.09
C GLU A 86 0.65 -16.18 26.36
N GLU A 87 0.34 -16.42 27.63
CA GLU A 87 -0.59 -17.49 28.03
C GLU A 87 -2.02 -17.17 27.62
N LEU A 88 -2.43 -15.91 27.77
CA LEU A 88 -3.72 -15.44 27.31
C LEU A 88 -3.83 -15.54 25.79
N PHE A 89 -2.79 -15.13 25.05
CA PHE A 89 -2.74 -15.30 23.60
C PHE A 89 -2.84 -16.79 23.23
N ALA A 90 -2.10 -17.66 23.90
CA ALA A 90 -2.12 -19.10 23.66
C ALA A 90 -3.51 -19.70 23.92
N ALA A 91 -4.17 -19.33 25.02
CA ALA A 91 -5.52 -19.79 25.36
C ALA A 91 -6.56 -19.31 24.33
N LEU A 92 -6.52 -18.02 23.96
CA LEU A 92 -7.38 -17.44 22.92
C LEU A 92 -7.16 -18.15 21.57
N TRP A 93 -5.91 -18.35 21.18
CA TRP A 93 -5.56 -19.05 19.94
C TRP A 93 -6.04 -20.50 19.95
N GLN A 94 -5.81 -21.25 21.03
CA GLN A 94 -6.24 -22.65 21.14
C GLN A 94 -7.77 -22.80 21.04
N ALA A 95 -8.52 -21.84 21.59
CA ALA A 95 -9.98 -21.82 21.47
C ALA A 95 -10.45 -21.59 20.02
N CYS A 96 -9.76 -20.72 19.28
CA CYS A 96 -10.23 -20.26 17.97
C CYS A 96 -9.66 -21.04 16.77
N ALA A 97 -8.42 -21.52 16.88
CA ALA A 97 -7.69 -22.21 15.80
C ALA A 97 -8.42 -23.41 15.18
N PRO A 98 -9.22 -24.21 15.92
CA PRO A 98 -9.98 -25.32 15.34
C PRO A 98 -10.96 -24.88 14.24
N GLY A 99 -11.46 -23.64 14.29
CA GLY A 99 -12.33 -23.08 13.26
C GLY A 99 -11.62 -22.71 11.95
N LEU A 100 -10.28 -22.71 11.93
CA LEU A 100 -9.46 -22.45 10.75
C LEU A 100 -8.98 -23.74 10.11
N ARG A 101 -8.77 -23.72 8.79
CA ARG A 101 -8.18 -24.87 8.09
C ARG A 101 -6.72 -25.05 8.52
N PRO A 102 -6.20 -26.30 8.58
CA PRO A 102 -4.85 -26.56 9.08
C PRO A 102 -3.76 -25.70 8.41
N GLU A 103 -3.84 -25.52 7.09
CA GLU A 103 -2.89 -24.74 6.30
C GLU A 103 -2.91 -23.23 6.58
N GLU A 104 -3.96 -22.72 7.22
CA GLU A 104 -4.15 -21.29 7.50
C GLU A 104 -3.63 -20.90 8.88
N ARG A 105 -3.46 -21.90 9.77
CA ARG A 105 -3.24 -21.70 11.20
C ARG A 105 -1.92 -21.02 11.51
N GLU A 106 -0.83 -21.45 10.89
CA GLU A 106 0.50 -20.92 11.19
C GLU A 106 0.61 -19.43 10.83
N GLY A 107 0.28 -19.07 9.59
CA GLY A 107 0.31 -17.68 9.14
C GLY A 107 -0.63 -16.77 9.93
N ALA A 108 -1.84 -17.26 10.27
CA ALA A 108 -2.79 -16.53 11.10
C ALA A 108 -2.27 -16.32 12.53
N ALA A 109 -1.73 -17.36 13.18
CA ALA A 109 -1.17 -17.28 14.51
C ALA A 109 -0.04 -16.25 14.58
N SER A 110 0.92 -16.35 13.65
CA SER A 110 2.05 -15.43 13.55
C SER A 110 1.60 -13.99 13.33
N ALA A 111 0.62 -13.74 12.44
CA ALA A 111 0.11 -12.40 12.20
C ALA A 111 -0.69 -11.82 13.38
N LEU A 112 -1.53 -12.63 14.02
CA LEU A 112 -2.26 -12.24 15.24
C LEU A 112 -1.29 -11.92 16.37
N ARG A 113 -0.26 -12.75 16.55
CA ARG A 113 0.80 -12.52 17.55
C ARG A 113 1.47 -11.17 17.33
N ALA A 114 1.84 -10.86 16.10
CA ALA A 114 2.50 -9.60 15.77
C ALA A 114 1.66 -8.37 16.11
N VAL A 115 0.35 -8.48 15.95
CA VAL A 115 -0.59 -7.40 16.21
C VAL A 115 -0.97 -7.30 17.69
N VAL A 116 -1.21 -8.42 18.34
CA VAL A 116 -1.75 -8.46 19.70
C VAL A 116 -0.65 -8.20 20.72
N LEU A 117 0.53 -8.80 20.51
CA LEU A 117 1.68 -8.68 21.41
C LEU A 117 2.70 -7.62 20.97
N ASP A 118 2.39 -6.86 19.91
CA ASP A 118 3.32 -5.92 19.27
C ASP A 118 4.69 -6.55 18.93
N ASP A 119 4.70 -7.86 18.65
CA ASP A 119 5.90 -8.63 18.30
C ASP A 119 6.29 -8.37 16.83
N PRO A 120 7.44 -7.76 16.52
CA PRO A 120 7.83 -7.53 15.14
C PRO A 120 8.36 -8.79 14.45
N ALA A 121 8.77 -9.84 15.19
CA ALA A 121 9.43 -11.01 14.61
C ALA A 121 8.62 -11.72 13.51
N PRO A 122 7.29 -11.90 13.62
CA PRO A 122 6.47 -12.48 12.56
C PRO A 122 6.42 -11.67 11.25
N LEU A 123 6.78 -10.39 11.28
CA LEU A 123 7.01 -9.58 10.07
C LEU A 123 8.46 -9.74 9.60
N LEU A 124 9.41 -9.55 10.51
CA LEU A 124 10.81 -9.37 10.19
C LEU A 124 11.46 -10.66 9.68
N VAL A 125 11.18 -11.80 10.31
CA VAL A 125 11.79 -13.08 9.92
C VAL A 125 11.36 -13.50 8.51
N PRO A 126 10.06 -13.48 8.13
CA PRO A 126 9.66 -13.83 6.78
C PRO A 126 10.12 -12.81 5.73
N VAL A 127 10.17 -11.51 6.06
CA VAL A 127 10.73 -10.49 5.16
C VAL A 127 12.23 -10.74 4.92
N ALA A 128 13.00 -10.94 5.99
CA ALA A 128 14.43 -11.21 5.89
C ALA A 128 14.70 -12.48 5.08
N ARG A 129 13.91 -13.54 5.31
CA ARG A 129 13.99 -14.79 4.54
C ARG A 129 13.69 -14.56 3.05
N ALA A 130 12.58 -13.88 2.75
CA ALA A 130 12.17 -13.60 1.37
C ALA A 130 13.28 -12.84 0.60
N LEU A 131 13.95 -11.91 1.29
CA LEU A 131 15.06 -11.16 0.73
C LEU A 131 16.37 -11.96 0.64
N SER A 132 16.72 -12.73 1.67
CA SER A 132 17.98 -13.48 1.70
C SER A 132 17.98 -14.68 0.76
N GLU A 133 16.82 -15.30 0.54
CA GLU A 133 16.67 -16.43 -0.37
C GLU A 133 16.42 -15.97 -1.82
N GLY A 134 16.24 -14.67 -2.04
CA GLY A 134 15.94 -14.11 -3.38
C GLY A 134 14.61 -14.58 -3.96
N ARG A 135 13.71 -15.13 -3.15
CA ARG A 135 12.46 -15.76 -3.61
C ARG A 135 11.26 -14.91 -3.22
N LEU A 136 10.84 -14.09 -4.17
CA LEU A 136 9.60 -13.32 -4.11
C LEU A 136 8.53 -14.03 -4.94
N ASP A 137 8.07 -15.19 -4.46
CA ASP A 137 7.13 -16.07 -5.15
C ASP A 137 5.84 -16.35 -4.36
N GLY A 138 4.92 -17.13 -4.95
CA GLY A 138 3.61 -17.42 -4.37
C GLY A 138 3.63 -18.13 -3.00
N SER A 139 4.75 -18.72 -2.57
CA SER A 139 4.88 -19.34 -1.25
C SER A 139 4.73 -18.31 -0.11
N LEU A 140 5.10 -17.04 -0.37
CA LEU A 140 4.97 -15.93 0.56
C LEU A 140 3.52 -15.66 0.97
N LEU A 141 2.56 -16.09 0.14
CA LEU A 141 1.13 -15.94 0.42
C LEU A 141 0.59 -16.95 1.45
N SER A 142 1.38 -17.94 1.84
CA SER A 142 0.98 -18.93 2.84
C SER A 142 1.38 -18.54 4.27
N GLY A 143 2.19 -17.49 4.41
CA GLY A 143 2.73 -17.03 5.70
C GLY A 143 1.92 -15.89 6.35
N PRO A 144 2.52 -15.19 7.33
CA PRO A 144 1.90 -14.04 8.00
C PRO A 144 1.89 -12.76 7.14
N LEU A 145 2.73 -12.68 6.11
CA LEU A 145 2.93 -11.46 5.31
C LEU A 145 1.64 -10.91 4.67
N PRO A 146 0.74 -11.72 4.08
CA PRO A 146 -0.52 -11.21 3.52
C PRO A 146 -1.39 -10.52 4.58
N TYR A 147 -1.50 -11.08 5.78
CA TYR A 147 -2.29 -10.50 6.87
C TYR A 147 -1.78 -9.10 7.23
N LEU A 148 -0.46 -8.99 7.39
CA LEU A 148 0.21 -7.75 7.77
C LEU A 148 0.21 -6.72 6.62
N PHE A 149 0.35 -7.17 5.38
CA PHE A 149 0.21 -6.32 4.18
C PHE A 149 -1.18 -5.71 4.08
N PHE A 150 -2.24 -6.53 4.13
CA PHE A 150 -3.60 -6.00 3.97
C PHE A 150 -4.00 -5.07 5.11
N ARG A 151 -3.53 -5.35 6.34
CA ARG A 151 -3.72 -4.45 7.49
C ARG A 151 -3.01 -3.11 7.30
N SER A 152 -1.79 -3.10 6.78
CA SER A 152 -1.00 -1.87 6.65
C SER A 152 -1.36 -1.04 5.42
N GLU A 153 -1.51 -1.68 4.26
CA GLU A 153 -1.63 -0.99 2.97
C GLU A 153 -3.07 -0.88 2.45
N VAL A 154 -3.92 -1.89 2.66
CA VAL A 154 -5.27 -1.92 2.04
C VAL A 154 -6.35 -1.34 2.93
N GLN A 155 -6.32 -1.64 4.24
CA GLN A 155 -7.21 -1.08 5.29
C GLN A 155 -8.72 -1.18 5.04
N THR A 156 -9.16 -1.92 4.01
CA THR A 156 -10.56 -2.00 3.61
C THR A 156 -11.22 -3.19 4.31
N LYS A 157 -11.93 -2.91 5.42
CA LYS A 157 -12.54 -3.94 6.29
C LYS A 157 -13.46 -4.92 5.55
N GLY A 158 -14.14 -4.50 4.48
CA GLY A 158 -15.01 -5.39 3.68
C GLY A 158 -14.26 -6.29 2.70
N PHE A 159 -13.04 -5.92 2.33
CA PHE A 159 -12.19 -6.66 1.40
C PHE A 159 -11.33 -7.70 2.13
N LEU A 160 -10.70 -7.27 3.24
CA LEU A 160 -9.78 -8.05 4.07
C LEU A 160 -10.28 -9.48 4.37
N PRO A 161 -11.49 -9.69 4.94
CA PRO A 161 -12.00 -11.04 5.25
C PRO A 161 -12.25 -11.92 4.02
N LYS A 162 -12.53 -11.31 2.86
CA LYS A 162 -12.73 -12.06 1.61
C LYS A 162 -11.40 -12.55 1.05
N ALA A 163 -10.35 -11.76 1.24
CA ALA A 163 -8.99 -12.02 0.78
C ALA A 163 -8.18 -12.94 1.71
N LEU A 164 -8.50 -12.97 3.02
CA LEU A 164 -7.73 -13.68 4.02
C LEU A 164 -8.48 -14.85 4.67
N PRO A 165 -7.78 -15.95 4.93
CA PRO A 165 -6.50 -16.35 4.33
C PRO A 165 -6.58 -16.45 2.79
N PRO A 166 -5.45 -16.33 2.07
CA PRO A 166 -5.43 -16.33 0.60
C PRO A 166 -6.02 -17.61 -0.04
N GLY A 167 -6.07 -18.69 0.72
CA GLY A 167 -6.50 -20.02 0.29
C GLY A 167 -5.45 -20.72 -0.57
N PRO A 168 -5.67 -22.02 -0.90
CA PRO A 168 -4.77 -22.78 -1.75
C PRO A 168 -4.53 -22.06 -3.08
N GLY A 169 -3.26 -21.90 -3.45
CA GLY A 169 -2.85 -21.19 -4.68
C GLY A 169 -3.33 -19.73 -4.76
N ALA A 170 -3.63 -19.10 -3.62
CA ALA A 170 -4.19 -17.74 -3.53
C ALA A 170 -5.55 -17.55 -4.21
N SER A 171 -6.34 -18.62 -4.37
CA SER A 171 -7.64 -18.61 -5.04
C SER A 171 -8.65 -17.60 -4.47
N ARG A 172 -8.79 -17.53 -3.13
CA ARG A 172 -9.68 -16.56 -2.47
C ARG A 172 -9.22 -15.12 -2.67
N LEU A 173 -7.92 -14.90 -2.56
CA LEU A 173 -7.32 -13.60 -2.80
C LEU A 173 -7.54 -13.14 -4.25
N ARG A 174 -7.31 -14.01 -5.24
CA ARG A 174 -7.58 -13.71 -6.66
C ARG A 174 -9.03 -13.33 -6.91
N ALA A 175 -9.98 -14.08 -6.34
CA ALA A 175 -11.40 -13.77 -6.45
C ALA A 175 -11.75 -12.42 -5.79
N ALA A 176 -11.19 -12.13 -4.62
CA ALA A 176 -11.39 -10.85 -3.95
C ALA A 176 -10.82 -9.67 -4.76
N LEU A 177 -9.63 -9.82 -5.36
CA LEU A 177 -8.99 -8.81 -6.21
C LEU A 177 -9.78 -8.57 -7.50
N ALA A 178 -10.23 -9.64 -8.16
CA ALA A 178 -11.05 -9.54 -9.37
C ALA A 178 -12.36 -8.76 -9.10
N ASN A 179 -13.00 -9.02 -7.96
CA ASN A 179 -14.20 -8.27 -7.54
C ASN A 179 -13.95 -6.79 -7.25
N GLN A 180 -12.69 -6.38 -7.04
CA GLN A 180 -12.27 -4.99 -6.86
C GLN A 180 -11.68 -4.37 -8.14
N GLY A 181 -11.67 -5.11 -9.26
CA GLY A 181 -11.04 -4.66 -10.50
C GLY A 181 -9.51 -4.54 -10.41
N VAL A 182 -8.87 -5.20 -9.44
CA VAL A 182 -7.41 -5.18 -9.26
C VAL A 182 -6.81 -6.40 -9.96
N SER A 183 -5.88 -6.18 -10.90
CA SER A 183 -5.20 -7.29 -11.57
C SER A 183 -4.24 -8.01 -10.64
N TRP A 184 -3.99 -9.31 -10.91
CA TRP A 184 -3.02 -10.09 -10.13
C TRP A 184 -1.63 -9.46 -10.14
N ASN A 185 -1.18 -8.96 -11.29
CA ASN A 185 0.11 -8.31 -11.44
C ASN A 185 0.19 -7.02 -10.61
N GLN A 186 -0.88 -6.22 -10.60
CA GLN A 186 -0.93 -5.00 -9.78
C GLN A 186 -0.83 -5.32 -8.28
N PHE A 187 -1.56 -6.34 -7.82
CA PHE A 187 -1.44 -6.81 -6.44
C PHE A 187 -0.02 -7.31 -6.15
N TRP A 188 0.52 -8.20 -6.98
CA TRP A 188 1.82 -8.80 -6.76
C TRP A 188 2.93 -7.75 -6.71
N ASN A 189 2.90 -6.78 -7.62
CA ASN A 189 3.84 -5.66 -7.62
C ASN A 189 3.75 -4.86 -6.32
N ARG A 190 2.55 -4.55 -5.81
CA ARG A 190 2.39 -3.83 -4.54
C ARG A 190 2.83 -4.66 -3.34
N PHE A 191 2.48 -5.94 -3.31
CA PHE A 191 2.84 -6.85 -2.23
C PHE A 191 4.36 -7.03 -2.15
N THR A 192 5.01 -7.29 -3.29
CA THR A 192 6.46 -7.41 -3.38
C THR A 192 7.16 -6.10 -3.04
N SER A 193 6.69 -4.95 -3.55
CA SER A 193 7.24 -3.64 -3.15
C SER A 193 7.12 -3.40 -1.66
N TRP A 194 6.01 -3.79 -1.03
CA TRP A 194 5.86 -3.69 0.43
C TRP A 194 6.83 -4.61 1.16
N ILE A 195 7.06 -5.85 0.72
CA ILE A 195 8.07 -6.74 1.33
C ILE A 195 9.46 -6.11 1.24
N VAL A 196 9.84 -5.64 0.06
CA VAL A 196 11.14 -4.97 -0.16
C VAL A 196 11.26 -3.72 0.70
N GLU A 197 10.20 -2.91 0.78
CA GLU A 197 10.15 -1.71 1.61
C GLU A 197 10.33 -2.05 3.11
N ARG A 198 9.63 -3.08 3.61
CA ARG A 198 9.78 -3.55 4.99
C ARG A 198 11.16 -4.12 5.24
N GLY A 199 11.74 -4.77 4.25
CA GLY A 199 13.09 -5.32 4.34
C GLY A 199 14.16 -4.24 4.30
N LEU A 200 14.01 -3.20 3.48
CA LEU A 200 14.85 -2.01 3.48
C LEU A 200 14.76 -1.28 4.81
N ARG A 201 13.55 -1.17 5.38
CA ARG A 201 13.38 -0.66 6.75
C ARG A 201 14.00 -1.59 7.77
N TYR A 202 13.88 -2.91 7.66
CA TYR A 202 14.48 -3.82 8.63
C TYR A 202 16.00 -3.82 8.58
N HIS A 203 16.57 -3.74 7.37
CA HIS A 203 18.00 -3.56 7.11
C HIS A 203 18.49 -2.11 7.30
N LEU A 204 17.67 -1.25 7.94
CA LEU A 204 18.01 0.03 8.60
C LEU A 204 19.51 0.13 8.96
N LEU A 205 20.39 0.98 8.40
CA LEU A 205 20.28 2.22 7.61
C LEU A 205 21.60 2.44 6.82
N SER A 206 21.71 1.98 5.57
CA SER A 206 22.76 2.47 4.65
C SER A 206 22.25 2.91 3.29
N THR A 207 20.95 2.75 2.99
CA THR A 207 20.39 3.23 1.71
C THR A 207 20.61 4.73 1.61
N GLN A 208 21.53 5.12 0.74
CA GLN A 208 21.91 6.50 0.55
C GLN A 208 20.67 7.30 0.18
N THR A 209 20.52 8.50 0.74
CA THR A 209 19.47 9.42 0.27
C THR A 209 20.05 10.22 -0.87
N GLY A 210 19.52 10.03 -2.07
CA GLY A 210 19.92 10.77 -3.26
C GLY A 210 19.23 12.13 -3.33
N THR A 211 19.80 13.01 -4.13
CA THR A 211 19.15 14.24 -4.60
C THR A 211 19.16 14.21 -6.12
N LEU A 212 18.13 14.78 -6.75
CA LEU A 212 18.05 14.84 -8.22
C LEU A 212 18.65 16.17 -8.72
N PRO A 213 19.42 16.17 -9.82
CA PRO A 213 19.79 15.02 -10.64
C PRO A 213 20.85 14.13 -9.97
N ALA A 214 20.85 12.84 -10.34
CA ALA A 214 21.74 11.83 -9.78
C ALA A 214 22.30 10.90 -10.86
N VAL A 215 23.46 10.30 -10.58
CA VAL A 215 24.03 9.19 -11.37
C VAL A 215 24.24 8.02 -10.44
N TRP A 216 23.67 6.86 -10.79
CA TRP A 216 23.82 5.59 -10.08
C TRP A 216 24.72 4.69 -10.92
N LEU A 217 25.93 4.43 -10.43
CA LEU A 217 26.83 3.44 -11.01
C LEU A 217 26.78 2.19 -10.15
N LEU A 218 26.61 1.03 -10.78
CA LEU A 218 26.85 -0.25 -10.13
C LEU A 218 28.30 -0.70 -10.42
N ASP A 219 29.14 -0.67 -9.40
CA ASP A 219 30.57 -0.94 -9.48
C ASP A 219 30.93 -2.43 -9.42
N SER A 220 29.96 -3.28 -9.10
CA SER A 220 30.12 -4.71 -8.91
C SER A 220 28.83 -5.44 -9.30
N ASP A 221 28.95 -6.70 -9.73
CA ASP A 221 27.77 -7.49 -10.03
C ASP A 221 26.93 -7.72 -8.77
N LEU A 222 25.61 -7.72 -8.95
CA LEU A 222 24.68 -8.26 -7.97
C LEU A 222 24.69 -9.79 -8.11
N ALA A 223 24.88 -10.51 -7.01
CA ALA A 223 24.68 -11.95 -6.99
C ALA A 223 23.21 -12.31 -7.28
N PRO A 224 22.89 -13.56 -7.67
CA PRO A 224 21.52 -14.03 -7.83
C PRO A 224 20.64 -13.72 -6.61
N GLY A 225 19.50 -13.06 -6.83
CA GLY A 225 18.57 -12.64 -5.78
C GLY A 225 19.01 -11.42 -4.95
N GLN A 226 20.24 -10.91 -5.16
CA GLN A 226 20.71 -9.70 -4.50
C GLN A 226 20.03 -8.47 -5.09
N PHE A 227 19.85 -7.46 -4.25
CA PHE A 227 19.38 -6.15 -4.68
C PHE A 227 20.24 -5.03 -4.12
N THR A 228 20.20 -3.88 -4.80
CA THR A 228 20.64 -2.60 -4.26
C THR A 228 19.51 -1.58 -4.41
N ALA A 229 19.49 -0.59 -3.53
CA ALA A 229 18.41 0.38 -3.48
C ALA A 229 18.94 1.80 -3.37
N TRP A 230 18.19 2.73 -3.95
CA TRP A 230 18.39 4.15 -3.77
C TRP A 230 17.04 4.82 -3.53
N ARG A 231 16.99 5.74 -2.56
CA ARG A 231 15.80 6.55 -2.28
C ARG A 231 16.04 8.02 -2.59
N PHE A 232 14.99 8.67 -3.08
CA PHE A 232 14.97 10.09 -3.42
C PHE A 232 13.81 10.75 -2.71
N GLN A 233 14.10 11.80 -1.95
CA GLN A 233 13.06 12.68 -1.43
C GLN A 233 12.66 13.67 -2.52
N LEU A 234 11.40 13.63 -2.91
CA LEU A 234 10.86 14.55 -3.91
C LEU A 234 10.38 15.82 -3.22
N SER A 235 10.62 16.98 -3.84
CA SER A 235 10.18 18.26 -3.29
C SER A 235 8.68 18.47 -3.41
N GLU A 236 8.05 17.87 -4.43
CA GLU A 236 6.63 18.00 -4.72
C GLU A 236 6.02 16.61 -4.95
N VAL A 237 4.75 16.45 -4.60
CA VAL A 237 4.05 15.14 -4.67
C VAL A 237 3.84 14.69 -6.12
N ASP A 238 3.81 15.64 -7.04
CA ASP A 238 3.64 15.46 -8.48
C ASP A 238 4.97 15.60 -9.26
N GLU A 239 6.12 15.61 -8.58
CA GLU A 239 7.41 15.68 -9.26
C GLU A 239 7.63 14.41 -10.12
N GLY A 240 7.85 14.60 -11.42
CA GLY A 240 8.19 13.50 -12.33
C GLY A 240 9.67 13.17 -12.22
N VAL A 241 10.02 11.91 -12.43
CA VAL A 241 11.43 11.48 -12.48
C VAL A 241 11.69 10.76 -13.79
N GLY A 242 12.68 11.25 -14.52
CA GLY A 242 13.23 10.58 -15.68
C GLY A 242 14.42 9.72 -15.26
N LEU A 243 14.56 8.56 -15.90
CA LEU A 243 15.70 7.68 -15.76
C LEU A 243 16.18 7.27 -17.16
N GLN A 244 17.49 7.36 -17.38
CA GLN A 244 18.14 6.81 -18.56
C GLN A 244 19.25 5.87 -18.13
N VAL A 245 19.32 4.73 -18.81
CA VAL A 245 20.35 3.72 -18.60
C VAL A 245 21.37 3.88 -19.72
N ALA A 246 22.65 3.96 -19.36
CA ALA A 246 23.76 3.87 -20.29
C ALA A 246 24.33 2.45 -20.27
N GLY A 247 24.54 1.88 -21.46
CA GLY A 247 24.87 0.46 -21.64
C GLY A 247 23.62 -0.40 -21.86
N GLY A 248 23.81 -1.57 -22.47
CA GLY A 248 22.74 -2.56 -22.56
C GLY A 248 22.51 -3.17 -21.18
N ALA A 249 21.33 -2.98 -20.60
CA ALA A 249 21.05 -3.58 -19.30
C ALA A 249 21.01 -5.11 -19.43
N PRO A 250 21.68 -5.85 -18.54
CA PRO A 250 21.62 -7.30 -18.52
C PRO A 250 20.17 -7.79 -18.35
N SER A 251 19.82 -8.91 -18.98
CA SER A 251 18.45 -9.42 -18.98
C SER A 251 17.97 -9.87 -17.59
N GLY A 252 18.90 -10.20 -16.68
CA GLY A 252 18.63 -10.57 -15.30
C GLY A 252 18.31 -9.40 -14.38
N ILE A 253 18.68 -8.18 -14.76
CA ILE A 253 18.48 -7.01 -13.89
C ILE A 253 17.08 -6.42 -14.10
N ARG A 254 16.30 -6.40 -13.02
CA ARG A 254 14.97 -5.79 -12.94
C ARG A 254 15.04 -4.51 -12.12
N LEU A 255 14.33 -3.49 -12.58
CA LEU A 255 14.11 -2.29 -11.79
C LEU A 255 12.72 -2.32 -11.17
N LEU A 256 12.68 -2.36 -9.85
CA LEU A 256 11.48 -2.09 -9.07
C LEU A 256 11.50 -0.61 -8.69
N SER A 257 10.41 0.09 -8.98
CA SER A 257 10.19 1.46 -8.56
C SER A 257 8.93 1.54 -7.71
N PHE A 258 8.97 2.30 -6.63
CA PHE A 258 7.76 2.56 -5.86
C PHE A 258 7.81 3.90 -5.15
N TYR A 259 6.63 4.48 -4.99
CA TYR A 259 6.43 5.75 -4.31
C TYR A 259 5.80 5.52 -2.95
N THR A 260 6.29 6.25 -1.95
CA THR A 260 5.67 6.32 -0.63
C THR A 260 5.12 7.70 -0.30
N ASP A 261 4.03 7.73 0.47
CA ASP A 261 3.48 8.96 1.03
C ASP A 261 4.25 9.43 2.28
N GLY A 262 3.77 10.51 2.94
CA GLY A 262 4.40 11.03 4.16
C GLY A 262 4.33 10.10 5.38
N ALA A 263 3.47 9.07 5.36
CA ALA A 263 3.42 8.02 6.36
C ALA A 263 4.30 6.81 5.97
N GLY A 264 4.90 6.84 4.78
CA GLY A 264 5.71 5.78 4.22
C GLY A 264 4.91 4.59 3.68
N ARG A 265 3.62 4.78 3.33
CA ARG A 265 2.79 3.76 2.69
C ARG A 265 3.06 3.71 1.19
N VAL A 266 3.02 2.54 0.57
CA VAL A 266 3.28 2.39 -0.87
C VAL A 266 2.02 2.78 -1.65
N ILE A 267 2.06 3.93 -2.32
CA ILE A 267 0.91 4.46 -3.07
C ILE A 267 0.96 4.09 -4.55
N GLN A 268 2.15 3.83 -5.07
CA GLN A 268 2.37 3.39 -6.43
C GLN A 268 3.61 2.52 -6.53
N SER A 269 3.56 1.48 -7.36
CA SER A 269 4.73 0.68 -7.69
C SER A 269 4.68 0.19 -9.13
N GLY A 270 5.86 -0.10 -9.66
CA GLY A 270 6.06 -0.65 -10.99
C GLY A 270 7.32 -1.50 -11.02
N VAL A 271 7.26 -2.60 -11.76
CA VAL A 271 8.43 -3.39 -12.12
C VAL A 271 8.63 -3.19 -13.60
N CYS A 272 9.86 -2.85 -14.00
CA CYS A 272 10.20 -2.65 -15.40
C CYS A 272 11.54 -3.29 -15.72
N ASP A 273 11.64 -3.78 -16.94
CA ASP A 273 12.93 -4.07 -17.54
C ASP A 273 13.65 -2.75 -17.81
N LEU A 274 14.96 -2.75 -17.62
CA LEU A 274 15.83 -1.64 -18.03
C LEU A 274 16.04 -1.67 -19.57
N LYS A 275 14.94 -1.65 -20.33
CA LYS A 275 14.95 -1.70 -21.80
C LYS A 275 14.49 -0.36 -22.36
N GLY A 276 15.27 0.19 -23.28
CA GLY A 276 14.97 1.43 -23.99
C GLY A 276 15.76 2.64 -23.48
N PRO A 277 15.71 3.77 -24.22
CA PRO A 277 16.59 4.91 -23.97
C PRO A 277 16.17 5.75 -22.76
N ARG A 278 14.92 5.63 -22.28
CA ARG A 278 14.38 6.45 -21.18
C ARG A 278 13.16 5.82 -20.53
N LEU A 279 13.17 5.76 -19.21
CA LEU A 279 12.05 5.40 -18.35
C LEU A 279 11.50 6.68 -17.69
N LEU A 280 10.18 6.80 -17.64
CA LEU A 280 9.50 7.91 -16.97
C LEU A 280 8.69 7.34 -15.82
N PHE A 281 8.95 7.83 -14.62
CA PHE A 281 8.21 7.42 -13.44
C PHE A 281 6.95 8.27 -13.24
N PRO A 282 5.83 7.65 -12.85
CA PRO A 282 4.58 8.35 -12.58
C PRO A 282 4.70 9.37 -11.45
N ARG A 283 3.99 10.49 -11.58
CA ARG A 283 4.03 11.65 -10.67
C ARG A 283 3.15 11.47 -9.44
N ASN A 284 3.57 10.64 -8.49
CA ASN A 284 2.68 10.27 -7.41
C ASN A 284 3.42 9.82 -6.14
N GLY A 285 3.89 10.77 -5.33
CA GLY A 285 4.33 10.50 -3.97
C GLY A 285 5.42 11.42 -3.46
N ARG A 286 5.81 11.24 -2.20
CA ARG A 286 6.84 12.07 -1.56
C ARG A 286 8.24 11.49 -1.65
N THR A 287 8.35 10.18 -1.68
CA THR A 287 9.63 9.49 -1.76
C THR A 287 9.57 8.48 -2.88
N LEU A 288 10.50 8.57 -3.83
CA LEU A 288 10.72 7.55 -4.84
C LEU A 288 11.80 6.59 -4.35
N TRP A 289 11.48 5.31 -4.37
CA TRP A 289 12.42 4.22 -4.16
C TRP A 289 12.68 3.53 -5.49
N LEU A 290 13.95 3.31 -5.76
CA LEU A 290 14.42 2.53 -6.90
C LEU A 290 15.24 1.38 -6.36
N VAL A 291 14.92 0.17 -6.80
CA VAL A 291 15.57 -1.06 -6.36
C VAL A 291 15.96 -1.84 -7.61
N LEU A 292 17.26 -2.04 -7.77
CA LEU A 292 17.79 -2.98 -8.74
C LEU A 292 17.83 -4.35 -8.10
N LEU A 293 17.15 -5.31 -8.70
CA LEU A 293 17.14 -6.71 -8.29
C LEU A 293 17.78 -7.53 -9.40
N ASN A 294 18.69 -8.43 -9.03
CA ASN A 294 19.12 -9.49 -9.94
C ASN A 294 18.19 -10.70 -9.81
N ASP A 295 17.38 -10.90 -10.84
CA ASP A 295 16.41 -11.99 -10.98
C ASP A 295 16.95 -13.14 -11.86
N SER A 296 18.24 -13.13 -12.23
CA SER A 296 18.88 -14.26 -12.91
C SER A 296 19.57 -15.23 -11.95
N ASP A 297 19.99 -16.37 -12.50
CA ASP A 297 20.78 -17.40 -11.83
C ASP A 297 22.30 -17.12 -11.88
N GLN A 298 22.70 -15.99 -12.47
CA GLN A 298 24.10 -15.55 -12.62
C GLN A 298 24.31 -14.21 -11.95
N SER A 299 25.55 -13.89 -11.59
CA SER A 299 25.88 -12.53 -11.14
C SER A 299 25.89 -11.59 -12.34
N GLU A 300 25.13 -10.49 -12.27
CA GLU A 300 24.98 -9.53 -13.36
C GLU A 300 24.93 -8.09 -12.81
N GLY A 301 25.15 -7.11 -13.70
CA GLY A 301 24.87 -5.70 -13.44
C GLY A 301 26.09 -4.78 -13.35
N ALA A 302 27.31 -5.32 -13.28
CA ALA A 302 28.52 -4.50 -13.27
C ALA A 302 28.53 -3.50 -14.46
N ASP A 303 29.06 -2.30 -14.19
CA ASP A 303 29.15 -1.18 -15.12
C ASP A 303 27.80 -0.57 -15.57
N LEU A 304 26.68 -1.02 -14.99
CA LEU A 304 25.39 -0.39 -15.22
C LEU A 304 25.40 1.04 -14.69
N THR A 305 25.24 2.00 -15.60
CA THR A 305 25.16 3.41 -15.27
C THR A 305 23.76 3.94 -15.53
N MET A 306 23.18 4.59 -14.54
CA MET A 306 21.84 5.14 -14.61
C MET A 306 21.86 6.62 -14.25
N THR A 307 21.31 7.46 -15.11
CA THR A 307 21.18 8.90 -14.86
C THR A 307 19.73 9.21 -14.54
N LEU A 308 19.50 9.93 -13.46
CA LEU A 308 18.18 10.33 -12.97
C LEU A 308 18.08 11.85 -12.90
N TRP A 309 16.92 12.39 -13.24
CA TRP A 309 16.66 13.82 -13.17
C TRP A 309 15.19 14.12 -12.92
N LYS A 310 14.93 15.35 -12.50
CA LYS A 310 13.57 15.86 -12.38
C LYS A 310 12.97 16.07 -13.76
N GLU A 311 11.85 15.43 -14.01
CA GLU A 311 11.08 15.63 -15.22
C GLU A 311 10.14 16.82 -15.04
N VAL A 312 10.36 17.87 -15.82
CA VAL A 312 9.53 19.10 -15.81
C VAL A 312 8.51 19.10 -16.95
N ALA A 313 8.62 18.17 -17.91
CA ALA A 313 7.72 18.10 -19.05
C ALA A 313 6.27 17.81 -18.63
N PRO A 314 5.24 18.32 -19.30
CA PRO A 314 3.86 17.94 -19.02
C PRO A 314 3.66 16.41 -19.12
N PRO A 315 2.78 15.80 -18.29
CA PRO A 315 2.51 14.35 -18.33
C PRO A 315 1.62 13.96 -19.53
N PHE A 316 1.65 14.76 -20.59
CA PHE A 316 0.90 14.57 -21.81
C PHE A 316 1.60 15.30 -22.95
N THR A 317 1.30 14.91 -24.18
CA THR A 317 1.74 15.60 -25.39
C THR A 317 0.55 15.78 -26.31
N VAL A 318 0.31 17.01 -26.77
CA VAL A 318 -0.66 17.25 -27.84
C VAL A 318 0.00 16.86 -29.16
N ARG A 319 -0.39 15.71 -29.71
CA ARG A 319 0.12 15.18 -30.97
C ARG A 319 -0.43 15.95 -32.16
N ARG A 320 -1.72 16.30 -32.11
CA ARG A 320 -2.40 17.09 -33.14
C ARG A 320 -3.57 17.84 -32.53
N ALA A 321 -3.81 19.05 -33.01
CA ALA A 321 -5.00 19.82 -32.71
C ALA A 321 -5.55 20.40 -34.01
N SER A 322 -6.86 20.29 -34.22
CA SER A 322 -7.55 20.86 -35.38
C SER A 322 -8.92 21.43 -34.99
N LEU A 323 -9.43 22.31 -35.83
CA LEU A 323 -10.76 22.90 -35.68
C LEU A 323 -11.66 22.47 -36.83
N ASP A 324 -12.87 22.03 -36.49
CA ASP A 324 -13.94 21.71 -37.43
C ASP A 324 -15.14 22.65 -37.20
N GLY A 325 -14.87 23.97 -37.28
CA GLY A 325 -15.86 25.06 -37.13
C GLY A 325 -16.47 25.22 -35.73
N LYS A 326 -17.15 24.18 -35.23
CA LYS A 326 -17.82 24.12 -33.92
C LYS A 326 -17.15 23.17 -32.93
N SER A 327 -16.18 22.36 -33.36
CA SER A 327 -15.43 21.47 -32.46
C SER A 327 -13.93 21.64 -32.59
N CYS A 328 -13.23 21.40 -31.48
CA CYS A 328 -11.79 21.14 -31.45
C CYS A 328 -11.56 19.64 -31.37
N ASP A 329 -10.80 19.10 -32.31
CA ASP A 329 -10.29 17.74 -32.27
C ASP A 329 -8.87 17.75 -31.72
N LEU A 330 -8.66 17.03 -30.62
CA LEU A 330 -7.38 16.89 -29.94
C LEU A 330 -6.94 15.44 -29.94
N PHE A 331 -5.75 15.19 -30.47
CA PHE A 331 -5.05 13.92 -30.33
C PHE A 331 -3.99 14.10 -29.27
N VAL A 332 -4.16 13.45 -28.13
CA VAL A 332 -3.30 13.60 -26.96
C VAL A 332 -2.71 12.25 -26.62
N GLU A 333 -1.41 12.23 -26.37
CA GLU A 333 -0.76 11.10 -25.71
C GLU A 333 -0.61 11.43 -24.23
N GLU A 334 -1.13 10.58 -23.36
CA GLU A 334 -1.24 10.81 -21.93
C GLU A 334 -0.43 9.79 -21.13
N GLN A 335 0.22 10.27 -20.08
CA GLN A 335 0.76 9.41 -19.04
C GLN A 335 -0.31 9.14 -17.98
N SER A 336 -0.15 8.04 -17.24
CA SER A 336 -1.05 7.74 -16.12
C SER A 336 -0.97 8.82 -15.04
N GLY A 337 -2.12 9.13 -14.42
CA GLY A 337 -2.19 10.08 -13.31
C GLY A 337 -2.70 11.47 -13.67
N VAL A 338 -3.11 11.70 -14.92
CA VAL A 338 -3.89 12.88 -15.28
C VAL A 338 -5.32 12.74 -14.77
N ALA A 339 -5.89 13.81 -14.19
CA ALA A 339 -7.26 13.84 -13.71
C ALA A 339 -8.19 14.48 -14.73
N PHE A 340 -7.90 15.72 -15.11
CA PHE A 340 -8.72 16.50 -16.04
C PHE A 340 -7.88 17.53 -16.79
N TYR A 341 -8.49 18.09 -17.83
CA TYR A 341 -7.93 19.10 -18.70
C TYR A 341 -8.82 20.33 -18.77
N ASP A 342 -8.18 21.48 -18.99
CA ASP A 342 -8.81 22.73 -19.41
C ASP A 342 -8.21 23.18 -20.75
N LEU A 343 -9.04 23.66 -21.65
CA LEU A 343 -8.64 24.06 -23.00
C LEU A 343 -8.87 25.55 -23.22
N THR A 344 -7.78 26.24 -23.55
CA THR A 344 -7.79 27.65 -23.93
C THR A 344 -7.22 27.81 -25.34
N GLY A 345 -7.61 28.87 -26.03
CA GLY A 345 -7.18 29.15 -27.39
C GLY A 345 -6.58 30.55 -27.54
N ARG A 346 -5.68 30.69 -28.51
CA ARG A 346 -5.06 31.96 -28.88
C ARG A 346 -5.31 32.25 -30.35
N SER A 347 -5.84 33.44 -30.61
CA SER A 347 -6.13 33.93 -31.95
C SER A 347 -4.93 34.66 -32.55
N SER A 348 -4.86 34.68 -33.88
CA SER A 348 -3.85 35.44 -34.62
C SER A 348 -3.85 36.91 -34.19
N GLY A 349 -2.69 37.43 -33.81
CA GLY A 349 -2.52 38.81 -33.33
C GLY A 349 -2.88 39.05 -31.86
N SER A 350 -3.33 38.03 -31.11
CA SER A 350 -3.50 38.10 -29.66
C SER A 350 -2.33 37.46 -28.93
N GLU A 351 -1.83 38.10 -27.88
CA GLU A 351 -0.84 37.49 -26.99
C GLU A 351 -1.47 36.60 -25.91
N LYS A 352 -2.77 36.76 -25.64
CA LYS A 352 -3.46 36.09 -24.54
C LYS A 352 -4.21 34.84 -25.01
N PHE A 353 -4.11 33.78 -24.21
CA PHE A 353 -5.00 32.64 -24.28
C PHE A 353 -6.31 32.96 -23.59
N THR A 354 -7.42 32.59 -24.23
CA THR A 354 -8.77 32.82 -23.73
C THR A 354 -9.53 31.50 -23.68
N SER A 355 -10.50 31.40 -22.77
CA SER A 355 -11.34 30.20 -22.68
C SER A 355 -12.12 30.01 -23.98
N LEU A 356 -12.18 28.75 -24.43
CA LEU A 356 -13.01 28.34 -25.58
C LEU A 356 -14.45 28.00 -25.17
N GLY A 357 -14.85 28.30 -23.92
CA GLY A 357 -16.16 27.98 -23.38
C GLY A 357 -16.40 26.47 -23.19
N ILE A 358 -15.32 25.71 -23.10
CA ILE A 358 -15.32 24.27 -22.83
C ILE A 358 -15.16 24.10 -21.31
N ALA A 359 -16.04 23.33 -20.69
CA ALA A 359 -15.87 22.95 -19.29
C ALA A 359 -14.67 22.00 -19.14
N PRO A 360 -13.97 21.98 -18.00
CA PRO A 360 -12.92 21.00 -17.76
C PRO A 360 -13.41 19.58 -18.02
N PHE A 361 -12.61 18.78 -18.72
CA PHE A 361 -12.99 17.44 -19.16
C PHE A 361 -12.03 16.39 -18.59
N PRO A 362 -12.52 15.19 -18.24
CA PRO A 362 -11.70 14.17 -17.60
C PRO A 362 -10.69 13.54 -18.58
N SER A 363 -9.57 13.07 -18.03
CA SER A 363 -8.64 12.19 -18.76
C SER A 363 -9.25 10.80 -18.94
N GLU A 364 -8.91 10.15 -20.05
CA GLU A 364 -9.24 8.75 -20.33
C GLU A 364 -8.19 7.75 -19.79
N GLY A 365 -7.14 8.23 -19.11
CA GLY A 365 -6.06 7.44 -18.54
C GLY A 365 -4.79 7.45 -19.39
N GLY A 366 -3.81 6.59 -19.08
CA GLY A 366 -2.57 6.53 -19.88
C GLY A 366 -2.82 5.93 -21.27
N GLY A 367 -2.34 6.59 -22.33
CA GLY A 367 -2.52 6.10 -23.72
C GLY A 367 -2.65 7.22 -24.75
N ASN A 368 -3.02 6.84 -25.98
CA ASN A 368 -3.35 7.78 -27.04
C ASN A 368 -4.87 7.97 -27.10
N HIS A 369 -5.31 9.21 -27.01
CA HIS A 369 -6.73 9.56 -26.92
C HIS A 369 -7.11 10.62 -27.95
N HIS A 370 -8.38 10.58 -28.36
CA HIS A 370 -8.97 11.56 -29.25
C HIS A 370 -10.16 12.22 -28.55
N TYR A 371 -10.00 13.50 -28.22
CA TYR A 371 -11.08 14.31 -27.67
C TYR A 371 -11.69 15.17 -28.77
N ARG A 372 -13.02 15.10 -28.90
CA ARG A 372 -13.79 16.01 -29.74
C ARG A 372 -14.65 16.93 -28.88
N LEU A 373 -14.22 18.18 -28.75
CA LEU A 373 -14.75 19.12 -27.78
C LEU A 373 -15.56 20.22 -28.45
N PRO A 374 -16.82 20.47 -28.06
CA PRO A 374 -17.64 21.54 -28.64
C PRO A 374 -17.17 22.91 -28.15
N ILE A 375 -16.82 23.81 -29.07
CA ILE A 375 -16.41 25.19 -28.75
C ILE A 375 -17.64 26.08 -28.70
N GLN A 376 -17.71 26.97 -27.71
CA GLN A 376 -18.76 27.99 -27.65
C GLN A 376 -18.31 29.29 -28.34
N GLY A 377 -19.10 29.75 -29.31
CA GLY A 377 -18.87 30.99 -30.06
C GLY A 377 -18.06 30.81 -31.35
N SER A 378 -18.18 31.77 -32.26
CA SER A 378 -17.35 31.81 -33.48
C SER A 378 -15.98 32.40 -33.14
N GLN A 379 -14.92 31.60 -33.26
CA GLN A 379 -13.54 32.04 -33.06
C GLN A 379 -12.78 31.93 -34.39
N PRO A 380 -13.07 32.80 -35.39
CA PRO A 380 -12.67 32.57 -36.78
C PRO A 380 -11.15 32.58 -37.04
N ASN A 381 -10.32 32.92 -36.06
CA ASN A 381 -8.88 33.12 -36.25
C ASN A 381 -8.01 32.44 -35.17
N LEU A 382 -8.48 31.36 -34.54
CA LEU A 382 -7.65 30.58 -33.62
C LEU A 382 -6.45 29.98 -34.37
N THR A 383 -5.24 30.24 -33.87
CA THR A 383 -3.99 29.75 -34.46
C THR A 383 -3.30 28.72 -33.57
N GLU A 384 -3.59 28.75 -32.27
CA GLU A 384 -2.95 27.88 -31.30
C GLU A 384 -3.91 27.55 -30.17
N ILE A 385 -3.70 26.39 -29.57
CA ILE A 385 -4.36 25.99 -28.34
C ILE A 385 -3.36 25.82 -27.21
N ARG A 386 -3.84 25.97 -25.99
CA ARG A 386 -3.15 25.60 -24.76
C ARG A 386 -4.03 24.64 -24.00
N LEU A 387 -3.50 23.44 -23.83
CA LEU A 387 -4.09 22.43 -22.99
C LEU A 387 -3.41 22.51 -21.62
N THR A 388 -4.21 22.71 -20.58
CA THR A 388 -3.77 22.72 -19.18
C THR A 388 -4.27 21.44 -18.54
N CYS A 389 -3.35 20.64 -18.02
CA CYS A 389 -3.60 19.38 -17.32
C CYS A 389 -3.53 19.61 -15.81
N THR A 390 -4.47 19.04 -15.08
CA THR A 390 -4.35 18.83 -13.63
C THR A 390 -4.18 17.34 -13.34
N THR A 391 -3.15 16.98 -12.59
CA THR A 391 -2.89 15.59 -12.19
C THR A 391 -3.71 15.19 -10.97
N LEU A 392 -3.89 13.89 -10.73
CA LEU A 392 -4.52 13.36 -9.52
C LEU A 392 -3.76 13.76 -8.24
N ALA A 393 -2.48 14.10 -8.38
CA ALA A 393 -1.63 14.60 -7.30
C ALA A 393 -1.74 16.13 -7.08
N GLY A 394 -2.55 16.84 -7.89
CA GLY A 394 -2.77 18.29 -7.77
C GLY A 394 -1.79 19.16 -8.57
N GLY A 395 -0.88 18.54 -9.34
CA GLY A 395 0.05 19.21 -10.22
C GLY A 395 -0.64 19.86 -11.42
N THR A 396 -0.14 21.01 -11.87
CA THR A 396 -0.69 21.71 -13.05
C THR A 396 0.37 21.89 -14.12
N TYR A 397 0.08 21.44 -15.34
CA TYR A 397 1.01 21.46 -16.47
C TYR A 397 0.35 22.01 -17.72
N THR A 398 1.09 22.75 -18.53
CA THR A 398 0.56 23.33 -19.77
C THR A 398 1.40 22.91 -20.97
N ALA A 399 0.75 22.54 -22.05
CA ALA A 399 1.37 22.41 -23.37
C ALA A 399 0.61 23.30 -24.36
N THR A 400 1.34 23.91 -25.28
CA THR A 400 0.73 24.62 -26.41
C THR A 400 0.98 23.86 -27.69
N ALA A 401 0.02 23.93 -28.61
CA ALA A 401 0.12 23.30 -29.91
C ALA A 401 -0.49 24.18 -30.99
N PRO A 402 0.18 24.33 -32.14
CA PRO A 402 -0.40 25.03 -33.28
C PRO A 402 -1.61 24.24 -33.79
N LEU A 403 -2.62 24.96 -34.26
CA LEU A 403 -3.76 24.36 -34.93
C LEU A 403 -3.36 23.98 -36.35
N SER A 404 -3.52 22.70 -36.68
CA SER A 404 -3.36 22.22 -38.05
C SER A 404 -4.62 22.56 -38.84
N PRO A 405 -4.50 22.91 -40.13
CA PRO A 405 -5.67 22.98 -41.01
C PRO A 405 -6.40 21.63 -40.95
N SER A 406 -7.74 21.68 -40.93
CA SER A 406 -8.56 20.47 -40.94
C SER A 406 -8.29 19.71 -42.24
N ASP A 407 -7.50 18.63 -42.18
CA ASP A 407 -7.43 17.70 -43.29
C ASP A 407 -8.80 17.02 -43.38
N SER A 408 -9.61 17.44 -44.33
CA SER A 408 -10.86 16.78 -44.73
C SER A 408 -10.63 15.40 -45.37
N ARG A 409 -9.47 14.77 -45.12
CA ARG A 409 -8.98 13.58 -45.80
C ARG A 409 -8.29 12.60 -44.85
N LEU A 410 -8.98 12.14 -43.81
CA LEU A 410 -8.71 10.82 -43.24
C LEU A 410 -10.07 10.13 -43.03
N PRO A 411 -10.26 8.89 -43.53
CA PRO A 411 -11.51 8.13 -43.44
C PRO A 411 -11.85 7.66 -42.03
#